data_AF-A0A2M7RDT0-F1
#
_entry.id   AF-A0A2M7RDT0-F1
#
_cell.length_a   1.000
_cell.length_b   1.000
_cell.length_c   1.000
_cell.angle_alpha   90.00
_cell.angle_beta   90.00
_cell.angle_gamma   90.00
#
_symmetry.space_group_name_H-M   'P 1'
#
loop_
_entity.id
_entity.type
_entity.pdbx_description
1 polymer ?
#
loop_
_entity_poly.entity_id
_entity_poly.type
_entity_poly.pdbx_seq_one_letter_code
_entity_poly.pdbx_strand_id
1 'polypeptide(L)'
;MDKSEVVSQLKNLASELKTRKYLTLDDLRKIPRLEYYMQFHYRGLANALKAANLPSSKLAAAMRITNEELLDYLRNLKTKLKRNPKVWDFTDDKDLYKKYSDYKISWSIYKTRFGGLRQAIKLIEKDTTKKEDETKNLIEKTDFLGGKGRYWGEAAEIHVTAELLYRGFQAANIPVDEGLDILAVKDNNTFYFQVKHKDISNNQAIKITKSSFEKTGRGNVYYVFVLLSNEKRDFLIIPFHIVNDWIREGIAQATEDGYMIYIKVREGKYFIKEKGLDYYLNNWLLIK
;
A
#
# COMPACT_ATOMS: atom_id res chain seq x y z
N MET A 1 32.16 41.67 16.93
CA MET A 1 30.90 42.32 17.29
C MET A 1 30.85 42.47 18.78
N ASP A 2 30.37 43.60 19.28
CA ASP A 2 30.13 43.78 20.72
C ASP A 2 28.72 43.28 21.12
N LYS A 3 28.38 43.35 22.41
CA LYS A 3 27.07 42.91 22.93
C LYS A 3 25.91 43.63 22.25
N SER A 4 25.97 44.96 22.17
CA SER A 4 24.93 45.79 21.55
C SER A 4 24.73 45.48 20.07
N GLU A 5 25.82 45.23 19.36
CA GLU A 5 25.84 44.95 17.94
C GLU A 5 25.20 43.59 17.64
N VAL A 6 25.46 42.56 18.46
CA VAL A 6 24.78 41.26 18.36
C VAL A 6 23.26 41.42 18.51
N VAL A 7 22.79 42.24 19.47
CA VAL A 7 21.36 42.50 19.67
C VAL A 7 20.76 43.28 18.49
N SER A 8 21.48 44.27 17.96
CA SER A 8 21.04 45.04 16.79
C SER A 8 20.91 44.15 15.56
N GLN A 9 21.90 43.30 15.28
CA GLN A 9 21.88 42.36 14.15
C GLN A 9 20.72 41.37 14.26
N LEU A 10 20.44 40.85 15.46
CA LEU A 10 19.28 39.98 15.68
C LEU A 10 17.95 40.70 15.42
N LYS A 11 17.82 41.97 15.82
CA LYS A 11 16.62 42.78 15.55
C LYS A 11 16.47 43.12 14.08
N ASN A 12 17.57 43.40 13.38
CA ASN A 12 17.58 43.68 11.94
C ASN A 12 17.20 42.44 11.14
N LEU A 13 17.82 41.29 11.44
CA LEU A 13 17.40 40.03 10.84
C LEU A 13 15.92 39.75 11.10
N ALA A 14 15.42 40.06 12.32
CA ALA A 14 14.02 39.86 12.65
C ALA A 14 13.07 40.83 11.92
N SER A 15 13.48 42.07 11.63
CA SER A 15 12.67 43.03 10.87
C SER A 15 12.61 42.70 9.38
N GLU A 16 13.64 42.03 8.85
CA GLU A 16 13.64 41.49 7.48
C GLU A 16 12.67 40.31 7.30
N LEU A 17 12.29 39.65 8.39
CA LEU A 17 11.31 38.57 8.40
C LEU A 17 9.88 39.12 8.26
N LYS A 18 9.54 39.63 7.07
CA LYS A 18 8.21 40.19 6.75
C LYS A 18 7.04 39.30 7.21
N THR A 19 7.16 37.97 7.10
CA THR A 19 6.08 37.01 7.39
C THR A 19 6.43 35.96 8.45
N ARG A 20 7.69 35.86 8.89
CA ARG A 20 8.15 34.81 9.83
C ARG A 20 8.35 35.40 11.22
N LYS A 21 7.74 34.76 12.23
CA LYS A 21 7.76 35.25 13.63
C LYS A 21 9.06 34.93 14.39
N TYR A 22 9.97 34.15 13.82
CA TYR A 22 11.18 33.63 14.51
C TYR A 22 12.38 33.53 13.56
N LEU A 23 13.58 33.77 14.10
CA LEU A 23 14.86 33.59 13.41
C LEU A 23 15.24 32.12 13.33
N THR A 24 15.64 31.66 12.14
CA THR A 24 16.19 30.31 11.94
C THR A 24 17.72 30.34 11.96
N LEU A 25 18.32 29.15 12.05
CA LEU A 25 19.79 29.04 12.06
C LEU A 25 20.40 29.50 10.73
N ASP A 26 19.73 29.29 9.60
CA ASP A 26 20.19 29.78 8.30
C ASP A 26 20.11 31.31 8.20
N ASP A 27 19.12 31.95 8.86
CA ASP A 27 19.07 33.42 8.94
C ASP A 27 20.26 33.97 9.73
N LEU A 28 20.70 33.28 10.79
CA LEU A 28 21.84 33.67 11.60
C LEU A 28 23.17 33.50 10.85
N ARG A 29 23.28 32.49 9.98
CA ARG A 29 24.46 32.22 9.15
C ARG A 29 24.68 33.22 8.02
N LYS A 30 23.66 33.98 7.64
CA LYS A 30 23.82 35.12 6.71
C LYS A 30 24.77 36.17 7.23
N ILE A 31 24.92 36.26 8.55
CA ILE A 31 25.88 37.16 9.20
C ILE A 31 27.08 36.34 9.66
N PRO A 32 28.26 36.54 9.04
CA PRO A 32 29.46 35.77 9.38
C PRO A 32 29.76 35.83 10.88
N ARG A 33 29.99 34.65 11.48
CA ARG A 33 30.39 34.48 12.89
C ARG A 33 29.38 35.00 13.93
N LEU A 34 28.14 35.36 13.56
CA LEU A 34 27.13 35.81 14.53
C LEU A 34 26.83 34.74 15.60
N GLU A 35 26.78 33.46 15.21
CA GLU A 35 26.65 32.32 16.13
C GLU A 35 27.75 32.29 17.20
N TYR A 36 28.99 32.53 16.80
CA TYR A 36 30.14 32.59 17.70
C TYR A 36 30.00 33.73 18.72
N TYR A 37 29.62 34.93 18.27
CA TYR A 37 29.47 36.08 19.16
C TYR A 37 28.26 35.97 20.11
N MET A 38 27.17 35.34 19.68
CA MET A 38 26.05 34.99 20.57
C MET A 38 26.48 34.03 21.68
N GLN A 39 27.28 33.01 21.32
CA GLN A 39 27.83 32.06 22.29
C GLN A 39 28.80 32.77 23.25
N PHE A 40 29.69 33.62 22.74
CA PHE A 40 30.71 34.30 23.53
C PHE A 40 30.13 35.33 24.50
N HIS A 41 29.18 36.17 24.05
CA HIS A 41 28.67 37.29 24.86
C HIS A 41 27.45 36.97 25.71
N TYR A 42 26.60 36.05 25.27
CA TYR A 42 25.33 35.73 25.90
C TYR A 42 25.27 34.28 26.40
N ARG A 43 26.34 33.50 26.21
CA ARG A 43 26.40 32.07 26.58
C ARG A 43 25.32 31.24 25.88
N GLY A 44 24.97 31.62 24.65
CA GLY A 44 24.09 30.86 23.77
C GLY A 44 22.93 31.66 23.17
N LEU A 45 22.34 31.09 22.11
CA LEU A 45 21.29 31.70 21.29
C LEU A 45 20.07 32.13 22.11
N ALA A 46 19.63 31.32 23.07
CA ALA A 46 18.42 31.60 23.83
C ALA A 46 18.53 32.88 24.68
N ASN A 47 19.69 33.09 25.28
CA ASN A 47 19.98 34.28 26.08
C ASN A 47 20.19 35.50 25.19
N ALA A 48 20.81 35.34 24.02
CA ALA A 48 20.98 36.42 23.05
C ALA A 48 19.63 36.92 22.51
N LEU A 49 18.73 35.99 22.14
CA LEU A 49 17.37 36.31 21.71
C LEU A 49 16.58 36.99 22.84
N LYS A 50 16.66 36.48 24.07
CA LYS A 50 16.03 37.12 25.24
C LYS A 50 16.53 38.56 25.46
N ALA A 51 17.84 38.79 25.33
CA ALA A 51 18.44 40.12 25.44
C ALA A 51 17.99 41.07 24.31
N ALA A 52 17.69 40.54 23.12
CA ALA A 52 17.13 41.29 22.01
C ALA A 52 15.60 41.51 22.12
N ASN A 53 14.97 41.02 23.20
CA ASN A 53 13.52 40.95 23.36
C ASN A 53 12.83 40.15 22.23
N LEU A 54 13.54 39.16 21.70
CA LEU A 54 13.08 38.24 20.66
C LEU A 54 12.76 36.87 21.28
N PRO A 55 11.73 36.18 20.79
CA PRO A 55 11.31 34.92 21.37
C PRO A 55 12.36 33.81 21.16
N SER A 56 12.78 33.17 22.25
CA SER A 56 13.68 32.00 22.23
C SER A 56 12.97 30.76 22.75
N SER A 57 13.23 29.56 22.19
CA SER A 57 12.78 28.32 22.84
C SER A 57 13.34 27.05 22.19
N LYS A 58 13.26 25.94 22.95
CA LYS A 58 13.32 24.52 22.50
C LYS A 58 12.52 24.23 21.20
N LEU A 59 11.57 25.11 20.86
CA LEU A 59 10.85 25.16 19.60
C LEU A 59 11.79 25.29 18.38
N ALA A 60 12.92 26.00 18.50
CA ALA A 60 13.89 26.17 17.43
C ALA A 60 14.59 24.85 17.03
N ALA A 61 14.85 23.97 18.01
CA ALA A 61 15.38 22.62 17.74
C ALA A 61 14.30 21.73 17.11
N ALA A 62 13.07 21.81 17.64
CA ALA A 62 11.91 21.15 17.07
C ALA A 62 11.32 21.87 15.84
N MET A 63 12.02 22.86 15.27
CA MET A 63 11.65 23.54 14.03
C MET A 63 12.41 23.01 12.81
N ARG A 64 13.43 22.14 13.01
CA ARG A 64 14.08 21.38 11.93
C ARG A 64 13.12 20.40 11.24
N ILE A 65 12.13 19.92 11.99
CA ILE A 65 11.07 19.07 11.46
C ILE A 65 10.17 19.91 10.52
N THR A 66 9.85 19.36 9.37
CA THR A 66 8.94 19.96 8.38
C THR A 66 7.49 19.88 8.87
N ASN A 67 6.59 20.64 8.23
CA ASN A 67 5.16 20.54 8.53
C ASN A 67 4.60 19.15 8.21
N GLU A 68 5.11 18.53 7.14
CA GLU A 68 4.73 17.17 6.72
C GLU A 68 5.16 16.14 7.76
N GLU A 69 6.42 16.18 8.21
CA GLU A 69 6.92 15.28 9.25
C GLU A 69 6.17 15.42 10.59
N LEU A 70 5.72 16.63 10.94
CA LEU A 70 4.84 16.83 12.11
C LEU A 70 3.46 16.21 11.91
N LEU A 71 2.86 16.38 10.73
CA LEU A 71 1.58 15.76 10.42
C LEU A 71 1.69 14.23 10.36
N ASP A 72 2.81 13.69 9.86
CA ASP A 72 3.10 12.25 9.85
C ASP A 72 3.36 11.68 11.24
N TYR A 73 4.10 12.40 12.07
CA TYR A 73 4.23 12.06 13.49
C TYR A 73 2.85 12.02 14.15
N LEU A 74 2.00 13.02 13.90
CA LEU A 74 0.65 13.09 14.45
C LEU A 74 -0.24 11.94 13.96
N ARG A 75 -0.14 11.55 12.68
CA ARG A 75 -0.81 10.36 12.12
C ARG A 75 -0.37 9.09 12.85
N ASN A 76 0.94 8.87 12.97
CA ASN A 76 1.46 7.67 13.61
C ASN A 76 1.15 7.62 15.11
N LEU A 77 1.11 8.77 15.78
CA LEU A 77 0.68 8.87 17.16
C LEU A 77 -0.81 8.52 17.30
N LYS A 78 -1.67 9.01 16.40
CA LYS A 78 -3.09 8.62 16.33
C LYS A 78 -3.28 7.12 16.11
N THR A 79 -2.52 6.52 15.18
CA THR A 79 -2.54 5.08 14.91
C THR A 79 -2.10 4.26 16.12
N LYS A 80 -0.99 4.65 16.77
CA LYS A 80 -0.47 4.00 17.98
C LYS A 80 -1.49 4.03 19.13
N LEU A 81 -2.19 5.15 19.30
CA LEU A 81 -3.15 5.35 20.38
C LEU A 81 -4.55 4.80 20.08
N LYS A 82 -4.88 4.55 18.80
CA LYS A 82 -6.23 4.23 18.31
C LYS A 82 -7.30 5.26 18.72
N ARG A 83 -6.89 6.50 18.98
CA ARG A 83 -7.74 7.65 19.33
C ARG A 83 -7.04 8.94 18.96
N ASN A 84 -7.78 10.05 18.94
CA ASN A 84 -7.20 11.37 18.74
C ASN A 84 -6.17 11.69 19.85
N PRO A 85 -4.93 12.10 19.50
CA PRO A 85 -3.93 12.50 20.47
C PRO A 85 -4.38 13.70 21.31
N LYS A 86 -4.05 13.68 22.58
CA LYS A 86 -4.23 14.74 23.58
C LYS A 86 -2.86 15.31 23.97
N VAL A 87 -2.86 16.43 24.66
CA VAL A 87 -1.64 17.17 25.03
C VAL A 87 -0.60 16.31 25.77
N TRP A 88 -1.05 15.48 26.71
CA TRP A 88 -0.18 14.60 27.51
C TRP A 88 0.45 13.46 26.71
N ASP A 89 -0.18 13.02 25.61
CA ASP A 89 0.34 11.90 24.80
C ASP A 89 1.70 12.24 24.15
N PHE A 90 1.97 13.52 23.91
CA PHE A 90 3.27 14.01 23.39
C PHE A 90 4.37 13.97 24.46
N THR A 91 3.98 14.15 25.73
CA THR A 91 4.90 14.06 26.86
C THR A 91 5.22 12.59 27.16
N ASP A 92 4.21 11.72 27.05
CA ASP A 92 4.30 10.29 27.36
C ASP A 92 4.92 9.45 26.25
N ASP A 93 5.05 10.01 25.04
CA ASP A 93 5.76 9.35 23.95
C ASP A 93 7.24 9.13 24.28
N LYS A 94 7.67 7.86 24.31
CA LYS A 94 9.02 7.44 24.70
C LYS A 94 9.95 7.24 23.50
N ASP A 95 9.39 6.92 22.35
CA ASP A 95 10.10 6.28 21.24
C ASP A 95 9.69 6.84 19.88
N LEU A 96 8.41 7.17 19.65
CA LEU A 96 7.93 7.53 18.32
C LEU A 96 8.54 8.85 17.83
N TYR A 97 8.75 9.83 18.72
CA TYR A 97 9.36 11.11 18.36
C TYR A 97 10.75 10.95 17.75
N LYS A 98 11.51 9.90 18.15
CA LYS A 98 12.87 9.65 17.68
C LYS A 98 12.95 9.36 16.18
N LYS A 99 11.85 8.90 15.58
CA LYS A 99 11.75 8.73 14.12
C LYS A 99 11.81 10.06 13.37
N TYR A 100 11.45 11.15 14.03
CA TYR A 100 11.23 12.45 13.39
C TYR A 100 12.11 13.57 13.95
N SER A 101 12.67 13.38 15.15
CA SER A 101 13.41 14.41 15.86
C SER A 101 14.26 13.80 16.97
N ASP A 102 15.47 14.32 17.14
CA ASP A 102 16.37 13.97 18.26
C ASP A 102 15.80 14.40 19.62
N TYR A 103 14.82 15.30 19.62
CA TYR A 103 14.14 15.83 20.80
C TYR A 103 12.66 15.52 20.79
N LYS A 104 12.07 15.36 21.99
CA LYS A 104 10.62 15.17 22.14
C LYS A 104 9.84 16.30 21.46
N ILE A 105 8.88 15.91 20.63
CA ILE A 105 7.98 16.83 19.94
C ILE A 105 6.99 17.39 20.95
N SER A 106 6.97 18.71 21.12
CA SER A 106 6.02 19.38 22.00
C SER A 106 4.71 19.65 21.27
N TRP A 107 3.57 19.41 21.94
CA TRP A 107 2.25 19.76 21.42
C TRP A 107 2.13 21.25 21.03
N SER A 108 2.90 22.12 21.69
CA SER A 108 2.87 23.58 21.47
C SER A 108 3.29 23.96 20.05
N ILE A 109 4.08 23.12 19.36
CA ILE A 109 4.47 23.31 17.95
C ILE A 109 3.25 23.30 17.05
N TYR A 110 2.26 22.45 17.33
CA TYR A 110 1.01 22.40 16.55
C TYR A 110 0.13 23.62 16.75
N LYS A 111 0.22 24.26 17.94
CA LYS A 111 -0.41 25.56 18.19
C LYS A 111 0.21 26.64 17.31
N THR A 112 1.54 26.66 17.20
CA THR A 112 2.26 27.65 16.39
C THR A 112 2.11 27.43 14.88
N ARG A 113 2.16 26.18 14.40
CA ARG A 113 2.25 25.87 12.96
C ARG A 113 0.92 25.61 12.27
N PHE A 114 -0.07 25.11 13.00
CA PHE A 114 -1.37 24.71 12.43
C PHE A 114 -2.56 25.41 13.10
N GLY A 115 -2.31 26.38 13.99
CA GLY A 115 -3.37 27.07 14.75
C GLY A 115 -3.97 26.23 15.89
N GLY A 116 -3.35 25.10 16.24
CA GLY A 116 -3.79 24.23 17.33
C GLY A 116 -3.74 22.75 16.96
N LEU A 117 -3.68 21.90 17.99
CA LEU A 117 -3.71 20.44 17.83
C LEU A 117 -4.99 19.97 17.11
N ARG A 118 -6.15 20.57 17.42
CA ARG A 118 -7.42 20.23 16.76
C ARG A 118 -7.40 20.54 15.26
N GLN A 119 -6.76 21.64 14.85
CA GLN A 119 -6.66 21.99 13.44
C GLN A 119 -5.67 21.10 12.70
N ALA A 120 -4.55 20.73 13.34
CA ALA A 120 -3.63 19.73 12.80
C ALA A 120 -4.32 18.36 12.60
N ILE A 121 -5.17 17.94 13.54
CA ILE A 121 -5.98 16.71 13.41
C ILE A 121 -6.94 16.80 12.22
N LYS A 122 -7.63 17.94 12.05
CA LYS A 122 -8.49 18.17 10.88
C LYS A 122 -7.72 18.13 9.56
N LEU A 123 -6.49 18.66 9.53
CA LEU A 123 -5.65 18.64 8.33
C LEU A 123 -5.27 17.21 7.95
N ILE A 124 -4.85 16.37 8.92
CA ILE A 124 -4.54 14.97 8.60
C ILE A 124 -5.80 14.21 8.16
N GLU A 125 -6.97 14.50 8.72
CA GLU A 125 -8.24 13.86 8.33
C GLU A 125 -8.70 14.27 6.92
N LYS A 126 -8.55 15.56 6.57
CA LYS A 126 -8.83 16.09 5.22
C LYS A 126 -7.88 15.54 4.15
N ASP A 127 -6.62 15.33 4.52
CA ASP A 127 -5.60 14.78 3.63
C ASP A 127 -5.80 13.26 3.44
N THR A 128 -6.28 12.55 4.47
CA THR A 128 -6.73 11.16 4.33
C THR A 128 -7.95 11.05 3.41
N THR A 129 -8.94 11.94 3.56
CA THR A 129 -10.13 11.95 2.66
C THR A 129 -9.76 12.30 1.22
N LYS A 130 -8.86 13.27 1.00
CA LYS A 130 -8.32 13.56 -0.36
C LYS A 130 -7.56 12.39 -0.97
N LYS A 131 -6.69 11.72 -0.21
CA LYS A 131 -6.00 10.51 -0.69
C LYS A 131 -6.99 9.38 -0.98
N GLU A 132 -8.01 9.20 -0.15
CA GLU A 132 -9.09 8.23 -0.40
C GLU A 132 -9.88 8.58 -1.66
N ASP A 133 -10.17 9.85 -1.92
CA ASP A 133 -10.89 10.32 -3.11
C ASP A 133 -10.03 10.28 -4.40
N GLU A 134 -8.73 10.56 -4.31
CA GLU A 134 -7.77 10.38 -5.42
C GLU A 134 -7.56 8.90 -5.72
N THR A 135 -7.50 8.05 -4.68
CA THR A 135 -7.42 6.59 -4.85
C THR A 135 -8.71 6.04 -5.45
N LYS A 136 -9.89 6.54 -5.05
CA LYS A 136 -11.18 6.20 -5.68
C LYS A 136 -11.24 6.63 -7.13
N ASN A 137 -10.82 7.85 -7.47
CA ASN A 137 -10.77 8.32 -8.86
C ASN A 137 -9.79 7.52 -9.73
N LEU A 138 -8.66 7.07 -9.15
CA LEU A 138 -7.72 6.17 -9.83
C LEU A 138 -8.31 4.77 -10.03
N ILE A 139 -9.04 4.24 -9.04
CA ILE A 139 -9.76 2.96 -9.13
C ILE A 139 -10.85 3.04 -10.19
N GLU A 140 -11.67 4.09 -10.20
CA GLU A 140 -12.74 4.32 -11.18
C GLU A 140 -12.18 4.48 -12.61
N LYS A 141 -11.06 5.18 -12.79
CA LYS A 141 -10.36 5.25 -14.09
C LYS A 141 -9.76 3.92 -14.53
N THR A 142 -9.25 3.10 -13.60
CA THR A 142 -8.78 1.76 -13.93
C THR A 142 -9.92 0.83 -14.32
N ASP A 143 -11.10 0.97 -13.73
CA ASP A 143 -12.28 0.16 -14.07
C ASP A 143 -12.87 0.53 -15.44
N PHE A 144 -12.80 1.80 -15.87
CA PHE A 144 -13.23 2.21 -17.22
C PHE A 144 -12.42 1.57 -18.36
N LEU A 145 -11.16 1.18 -18.12
CA LEU A 145 -10.30 0.47 -19.09
C LEU A 145 -10.34 -1.06 -18.93
N GLY A 146 -11.29 -1.59 -18.15
CA GLY A 146 -11.45 -3.03 -17.90
C GLY A 146 -10.94 -3.51 -16.55
N GLY A 147 -10.50 -2.61 -15.66
CA GLY A 147 -9.98 -2.97 -14.33
C GLY A 147 -8.66 -3.73 -14.41
N LYS A 148 -7.91 -3.78 -13.29
CA LYS A 148 -6.76 -4.70 -13.20
C LYS A 148 -7.20 -6.14 -13.52
N GLY A 149 -8.38 -6.56 -13.06
CA GLY A 149 -8.90 -7.92 -13.21
C GLY A 149 -8.92 -8.43 -14.67
N ARG A 150 -9.33 -7.60 -15.64
CA ARG A 150 -9.38 -8.03 -17.06
C ARG A 150 -8.00 -8.26 -17.63
N TYR A 151 -7.05 -7.35 -17.41
CA TYR A 151 -5.68 -7.51 -17.90
C TYR A 151 -5.00 -8.75 -17.31
N TRP A 152 -5.22 -9.03 -16.03
CA TRP A 152 -4.67 -10.21 -15.38
C TRP A 152 -5.34 -11.51 -15.84
N GLY A 153 -6.64 -11.48 -16.15
CA GLY A 153 -7.37 -12.60 -16.75
C GLY A 153 -6.82 -12.93 -18.14
N GLU A 154 -6.78 -11.94 -19.04
CA GLU A 154 -6.24 -12.07 -20.40
C GLU A 154 -4.78 -12.57 -20.39
N ALA A 155 -3.93 -11.99 -19.54
CA ALA A 155 -2.54 -12.41 -19.42
C ALA A 155 -2.40 -13.86 -18.93
N ALA A 156 -3.32 -14.33 -18.08
CA ALA A 156 -3.32 -15.72 -17.63
C ALA A 156 -3.71 -16.66 -18.77
N GLU A 157 -4.72 -16.32 -19.57
CA GLU A 157 -5.15 -17.10 -20.73
C GLU A 157 -4.06 -17.20 -21.80
N ILE A 158 -3.42 -16.08 -22.14
CA ILE A 158 -2.29 -16.06 -23.08
C ILE A 158 -1.13 -16.94 -22.56
N HIS A 159 -0.84 -16.89 -21.25
CA HIS A 159 0.23 -17.69 -20.66
C HIS A 159 -0.08 -19.18 -20.71
N VAL A 160 -1.31 -19.60 -20.37
CA VAL A 160 -1.72 -21.01 -20.50
C VAL A 160 -1.65 -21.46 -21.95
N THR A 161 -2.08 -20.62 -22.89
CA THR A 161 -1.98 -20.90 -24.34
C THR A 161 -0.52 -21.12 -24.75
N ALA A 162 0.40 -20.25 -24.32
CA ALA A 162 1.83 -20.40 -24.58
C ALA A 162 2.39 -21.71 -24.00
N GLU A 163 2.03 -22.07 -22.77
CA GLU A 163 2.45 -23.33 -22.14
C GLU A 163 1.95 -24.56 -22.90
N LEU A 164 0.71 -24.52 -23.42
CA LEU A 164 0.16 -25.59 -24.26
C LEU A 164 0.93 -25.71 -25.59
N LEU A 165 1.23 -24.59 -26.25
CA LEU A 165 2.02 -24.56 -27.48
C LEU A 165 3.43 -25.15 -27.28
N TYR A 166 4.12 -24.78 -26.19
CA TYR A 166 5.43 -25.36 -25.85
C TYR A 166 5.39 -26.87 -25.63
N ARG A 167 4.22 -27.45 -25.36
CA ARG A 167 4.00 -28.89 -25.12
C ARG A 167 3.44 -29.62 -26.35
N GLY A 168 3.42 -28.95 -27.50
CA GLY A 168 3.03 -29.54 -28.79
C GLY A 168 1.52 -29.63 -28.99
N PHE A 169 0.72 -28.87 -28.24
CA PHE A 169 -0.69 -28.70 -28.56
C PHE A 169 -0.86 -27.63 -29.65
N GLN A 170 -1.85 -27.79 -30.51
CA GLN A 170 -2.38 -26.71 -31.34
C GLN A 170 -3.42 -25.95 -30.52
N ALA A 171 -3.03 -24.85 -29.88
CA ALA A 171 -3.88 -24.11 -28.93
C ALA A 171 -4.22 -22.69 -29.43
N ALA A 172 -5.45 -22.23 -29.15
CA ALA A 172 -5.92 -20.88 -29.44
C ALA A 172 -7.00 -20.43 -28.45
N ASN A 173 -7.05 -19.12 -28.14
CA ASN A 173 -8.14 -18.51 -27.37
C ASN A 173 -9.48 -18.61 -28.14
N ILE A 174 -10.56 -18.84 -27.42
CA ILE A 174 -11.92 -18.88 -28.00
C ILE A 174 -12.49 -17.45 -27.98
N PRO A 175 -12.82 -16.85 -29.14
CA PRO A 175 -13.26 -15.46 -29.20
C PRO A 175 -14.69 -15.21 -28.69
N VAL A 176 -15.46 -16.26 -28.40
CA VAL A 176 -16.86 -16.19 -27.94
C VAL A 176 -16.94 -16.66 -26.49
N ASP A 177 -17.56 -15.84 -25.63
CA ASP A 177 -17.71 -16.11 -24.19
C ASP A 177 -18.81 -17.16 -23.92
N GLU A 178 -18.46 -18.44 -24.10
CA GLU A 178 -19.28 -19.58 -23.68
C GLU A 178 -18.86 -20.17 -22.33
N GLY A 179 -17.95 -19.48 -21.61
CA GLY A 179 -17.36 -19.96 -20.37
C GLY A 179 -16.15 -20.89 -20.54
N LEU A 180 -15.64 -21.03 -21.77
CA LEU A 180 -14.37 -21.68 -22.11
C LEU A 180 -13.45 -20.65 -22.75
N ASP A 181 -12.20 -20.62 -22.31
CA ASP A 181 -11.26 -19.57 -22.66
C ASP A 181 -10.29 -20.04 -23.76
N ILE A 182 -9.90 -21.32 -23.77
CA ILE A 182 -8.92 -21.87 -24.72
C ILE A 182 -9.41 -23.20 -25.30
N LEU A 183 -9.21 -23.37 -26.60
CA LEU A 183 -9.32 -24.63 -27.34
C LEU A 183 -7.91 -25.16 -27.64
N ALA A 184 -7.66 -26.44 -27.40
CA ALA A 184 -6.42 -27.06 -27.85
C ALA A 184 -6.63 -28.45 -28.46
N VAL A 185 -5.81 -28.80 -29.46
CA VAL A 185 -5.83 -30.13 -30.11
C VAL A 185 -4.46 -30.77 -30.02
N LYS A 186 -4.43 -32.06 -29.65
CA LYS A 186 -3.21 -32.88 -29.66
C LYS A 186 -3.58 -34.35 -29.83
N ASP A 187 -2.83 -35.06 -30.66
CA ASP A 187 -3.03 -36.50 -30.92
C ASP A 187 -4.49 -36.86 -31.29
N ASN A 188 -5.11 -36.03 -32.15
CA ASN A 188 -6.53 -36.10 -32.55
C ASN A 188 -7.57 -35.96 -31.42
N ASN A 189 -7.14 -35.56 -30.22
CA ASN A 189 -8.04 -35.24 -29.11
C ASN A 189 -8.20 -33.73 -28.99
N THR A 190 -9.43 -33.30 -28.74
CA THR A 190 -9.80 -31.90 -28.51
C THR A 190 -9.99 -31.66 -27.01
N PHE A 191 -9.35 -30.61 -26.51
CA PHE A 191 -9.33 -30.19 -25.12
C PHE A 191 -9.85 -28.77 -25.00
N TYR A 192 -10.58 -28.52 -23.93
CA TYR A 192 -11.08 -27.17 -23.61
C TYR A 192 -10.59 -26.75 -22.24
N PHE A 193 -10.25 -25.48 -22.10
CA PHE A 193 -9.73 -24.95 -20.84
C PHE A 193 -10.53 -23.75 -20.39
N GLN A 194 -10.79 -23.72 -19.09
CA GLN A 194 -11.24 -22.54 -18.39
C GLN A 194 -10.12 -22.05 -17.47
N VAL A 195 -9.66 -20.82 -17.69
CA VAL A 195 -8.55 -20.20 -16.99
C VAL A 195 -9.09 -19.21 -15.97
N LYS A 196 -8.54 -19.25 -14.76
CA LYS A 196 -8.81 -18.23 -13.74
C LYS A 196 -7.50 -17.78 -13.11
N HIS A 197 -7.30 -16.47 -13.12
CA HIS A 197 -6.20 -15.86 -12.41
C HIS A 197 -6.50 -15.72 -10.92
N LYS A 198 -5.51 -16.00 -10.07
CA LYS A 198 -5.62 -15.87 -8.62
C LYS A 198 -4.32 -15.35 -8.02
N ASP A 199 -4.39 -14.20 -7.36
CA ASP A 199 -3.33 -13.74 -6.48
C ASP A 199 -3.45 -14.45 -5.12
N ILE A 200 -2.40 -15.19 -4.74
CA ILE A 200 -2.36 -15.98 -3.50
C ILE A 200 -2.24 -15.08 -2.27
N SER A 201 -1.70 -13.87 -2.42
CA SER A 201 -1.59 -12.92 -1.30
C SER A 201 -2.95 -12.47 -0.78
N ASN A 202 -3.99 -12.56 -1.61
CA ASN A 202 -5.36 -12.24 -1.24
C ASN A 202 -6.15 -13.51 -0.87
N ASN A 203 -7.05 -13.40 0.10
CA ASN A 203 -7.87 -14.53 0.55
C ASN A 203 -9.18 -14.69 -0.25
N GLN A 204 -9.26 -14.10 -1.46
CA GLN A 204 -10.48 -14.13 -2.27
C GLN A 204 -10.74 -15.54 -2.83
N ALA A 205 -11.99 -15.99 -2.85
CA ALA A 205 -12.30 -17.25 -3.52
C ALA A 205 -12.21 -17.09 -5.03
N ILE A 206 -11.83 -18.17 -5.72
CA ILE A 206 -12.01 -18.28 -7.16
C ILE A 206 -13.46 -18.66 -7.39
N LYS A 207 -14.18 -17.85 -8.17
CA LYS A 207 -15.57 -18.08 -8.51
C LYS A 207 -15.68 -18.76 -9.88
N ILE A 208 -16.41 -19.87 -9.92
CA ILE A 208 -16.89 -20.49 -11.15
C ILE A 208 -18.39 -20.25 -11.21
N THR A 209 -18.90 -19.64 -12.29
CA THR A 209 -20.34 -19.41 -12.43
C THR A 209 -21.05 -20.73 -12.72
N LYS A 210 -22.27 -20.90 -12.19
CA LYS A 210 -23.06 -22.11 -12.47
C LYS A 210 -23.32 -22.27 -13.97
N SER A 211 -23.66 -21.16 -14.63
CA SER A 211 -23.91 -21.14 -16.07
C SER A 211 -22.72 -21.61 -16.90
N SER A 212 -21.50 -21.22 -16.53
CA SER A 212 -20.28 -21.72 -17.19
C SER A 212 -20.08 -23.19 -16.89
N PHE A 213 -20.09 -23.59 -15.62
CA PHE A 213 -19.85 -24.97 -15.20
C PHE A 213 -20.83 -25.97 -15.83
N GLU A 214 -22.12 -25.65 -15.85
CA GLU A 214 -23.18 -26.52 -16.35
C GLU A 214 -23.15 -26.66 -17.89
N LYS A 215 -22.82 -25.58 -18.60
CA LYS A 215 -22.68 -25.60 -20.08
C LYS A 215 -21.47 -26.40 -20.53
N THR A 216 -20.39 -26.38 -19.76
CA THR A 216 -19.11 -27.01 -20.12
C THR A 216 -19.01 -28.47 -19.67
N GLY A 217 -20.07 -29.07 -19.10
CA GLY A 217 -20.06 -30.41 -18.53
C GLY A 217 -19.94 -31.59 -19.53
N ARG A 218 -19.39 -31.38 -20.73
CA ARG A 218 -19.22 -32.40 -21.77
C ARG A 218 -17.82 -32.30 -22.38
N GLY A 219 -17.09 -33.42 -22.46
CA GLY A 219 -15.78 -33.52 -23.12
C GLY A 219 -14.55 -33.39 -22.21
N ASN A 220 -13.37 -33.23 -22.81
CA ASN A 220 -12.08 -33.13 -22.12
C ASN A 220 -11.82 -31.69 -21.63
N VAL A 221 -12.60 -31.27 -20.62
CA VAL A 221 -12.51 -29.92 -20.04
C VAL A 221 -11.59 -29.88 -18.83
N TYR A 222 -10.72 -28.87 -18.77
CA TYR A 222 -9.78 -28.63 -17.68
C TYR A 222 -9.91 -27.20 -17.14
N TYR A 223 -9.82 -27.06 -15.83
CA TYR A 223 -9.69 -25.78 -15.15
C TYR A 223 -8.21 -25.52 -14.89
N VAL A 224 -7.71 -24.35 -15.28
CA VAL A 224 -6.34 -23.92 -14.99
C VAL A 224 -6.37 -22.70 -14.10
N PHE A 225 -6.00 -22.88 -12.83
CA PHE A 225 -5.84 -21.77 -11.90
C PHE A 225 -4.39 -21.27 -11.98
N VAL A 226 -4.21 -20.07 -12.53
CA VAL A 226 -2.90 -19.41 -12.60
C VAL A 226 -2.68 -18.64 -11.31
N LEU A 227 -1.88 -19.23 -10.43
CA LEU A 227 -1.61 -18.71 -9.11
C LEU A 227 -0.37 -17.84 -9.11
N LEU A 228 -0.49 -16.59 -8.66
CA LEU A 228 0.62 -15.64 -8.54
C LEU A 228 1.11 -15.56 -7.10
N SER A 229 2.42 -15.79 -6.91
CA SER A 229 3.13 -15.62 -5.63
C SER A 229 4.51 -15.04 -5.89
N ASN A 230 4.82 -13.86 -5.32
CA ASN A 230 6.14 -13.23 -5.39
C ASN A 230 6.80 -13.33 -6.78
N GLU A 231 6.08 -12.90 -7.82
CA GLU A 231 6.46 -12.91 -9.24
C GLU A 231 6.52 -14.28 -9.93
N LYS A 232 6.45 -15.38 -9.17
CA LYS A 232 6.29 -16.73 -9.73
C LYS A 232 4.82 -16.98 -10.10
N ARG A 233 4.63 -17.66 -11.23
CA ARG A 233 3.33 -18.20 -11.64
C ARG A 233 3.36 -19.72 -11.56
N ASP A 234 2.45 -20.26 -10.76
CA ASP A 234 2.19 -21.69 -10.66
C ASP A 234 0.84 -22.01 -11.31
N PHE A 235 0.73 -23.19 -11.92
CA PHE A 235 -0.47 -23.64 -12.61
C PHE A 235 -1.08 -24.82 -11.86
N LEU A 236 -2.30 -24.67 -11.34
CA LEU A 236 -3.08 -25.82 -10.89
C LEU A 236 -3.98 -26.28 -12.02
N ILE A 237 -3.73 -27.49 -12.53
CA ILE A 237 -4.44 -28.06 -13.69
C ILE A 237 -5.41 -29.11 -13.17
N ILE A 238 -6.70 -28.78 -13.15
CA ILE A 238 -7.74 -29.60 -12.53
C ILE A 238 -8.71 -30.11 -13.62
N PRO A 239 -8.86 -31.43 -13.81
CA PRO A 239 -9.89 -31.95 -14.69
C PRO A 239 -11.29 -31.57 -14.21
N PHE A 240 -12.23 -31.38 -15.15
CA PHE A 240 -13.63 -31.04 -14.83
C PHE A 240 -14.27 -31.96 -13.78
N HIS A 241 -14.06 -33.28 -13.89
CA HIS A 241 -14.65 -34.24 -12.96
C HIS A 241 -14.17 -34.05 -11.51
N ILE A 242 -12.93 -33.61 -11.31
CA ILE A 242 -12.40 -33.29 -9.98
C ILE A 242 -13.07 -32.03 -9.41
N VAL A 243 -13.28 -31.01 -10.23
CA VAL A 243 -14.04 -29.81 -9.81
C VAL A 243 -15.49 -30.19 -9.48
N ASN A 244 -16.10 -31.07 -10.26
CA ASN A 244 -17.43 -31.60 -9.99
C ASN A 244 -17.49 -32.35 -8.65
N ASP A 245 -16.48 -33.18 -8.35
CA ASP A 245 -16.39 -33.86 -7.06
C ASP A 245 -16.20 -32.88 -5.91
N TRP A 246 -15.42 -31.81 -6.08
CA TRP A 246 -15.31 -30.75 -5.08
C TRP A 246 -16.65 -30.06 -4.80
N ILE A 247 -17.47 -29.86 -5.83
CA ILE A 247 -18.82 -29.30 -5.67
C ILE A 247 -19.73 -30.28 -4.93
N ARG A 248 -19.76 -31.55 -5.36
CA ARG A 248 -20.60 -32.61 -4.77
C ARG A 248 -20.26 -32.89 -3.30
N GLU A 249 -18.98 -32.88 -2.96
CA GLU A 249 -18.49 -33.07 -1.58
C GLU A 249 -18.60 -31.80 -0.72
N GLY A 250 -19.10 -30.69 -1.28
CA GLY A 250 -19.21 -29.40 -0.59
C GLY A 250 -17.85 -28.77 -0.24
N ILE A 251 -16.78 -29.19 -0.90
CA ILE A 251 -15.44 -28.58 -0.80
C ILE A 251 -15.45 -27.20 -1.44
N ALA A 252 -16.01 -27.10 -2.65
CA ALA A 252 -16.37 -25.82 -3.25
C ALA A 252 -17.69 -25.34 -2.65
N GLN A 253 -17.73 -24.11 -2.14
CA GLN A 253 -18.91 -23.56 -1.49
C GLN A 253 -19.89 -23.07 -2.55
N ALA A 254 -21.07 -23.68 -2.63
CA ALA A 254 -22.13 -23.21 -3.52
C ALA A 254 -22.71 -21.88 -3.04
N THR A 255 -22.88 -20.94 -3.96
CA THR A 255 -23.62 -19.68 -3.79
C THR A 255 -24.84 -19.68 -4.71
N GLU A 256 -25.62 -18.59 -4.70
CA GLU A 256 -26.77 -18.44 -5.60
C GLU A 256 -26.35 -18.55 -7.07
N ASP A 257 -25.23 -17.93 -7.44
CA ASP A 257 -24.79 -17.71 -8.81
C ASP A 257 -23.50 -18.47 -9.21
N GLY A 258 -22.90 -19.24 -8.31
CA GLY A 258 -21.64 -19.92 -8.59
C GLY A 258 -21.17 -20.90 -7.52
N TYR A 259 -19.92 -21.33 -7.71
CA TYR A 259 -19.16 -22.17 -6.80
C TYR A 259 -17.87 -21.44 -6.42
N MET A 260 -17.63 -21.32 -5.12
CA MET A 260 -16.51 -20.58 -4.54
C MET A 260 -15.44 -21.57 -4.08
N ILE A 261 -14.26 -21.47 -4.68
CA ILE A 261 -13.10 -22.31 -4.41
C ILE A 261 -12.06 -21.51 -3.63
N TYR A 262 -11.73 -21.97 -2.43
CA TYR A 262 -10.73 -21.33 -1.57
C TYR A 262 -9.45 -22.15 -1.57
N ILE A 263 -8.43 -21.63 -2.26
CA ILE A 263 -7.09 -22.20 -2.30
C ILE A 263 -6.22 -21.45 -1.29
N LYS A 264 -5.59 -22.18 -0.38
CA LYS A 264 -4.70 -21.65 0.65
C LYS A 264 -3.30 -22.19 0.45
N VAL A 265 -2.30 -21.38 0.81
CA VAL A 265 -0.90 -21.83 0.90
C VAL A 265 -0.54 -22.08 2.35
N ARG A 266 -0.02 -23.27 2.63
CA ARG A 266 0.54 -23.66 3.94
C ARG A 266 1.89 -24.30 3.66
N GLU A 267 2.97 -23.78 4.26
CA GLU A 267 4.34 -24.32 4.10
C GLU A 267 4.78 -24.49 2.63
N GLY A 268 4.38 -23.55 1.76
CA GLY A 268 4.71 -23.58 0.33
C GLY A 268 3.90 -24.57 -0.51
N LYS A 269 2.94 -25.28 0.10
CA LYS A 269 2.03 -26.20 -0.58
C LYS A 269 0.62 -25.63 -0.69
N TYR A 270 -0.08 -26.06 -1.74
CA TYR A 270 -1.44 -25.59 -2.04
C TYR A 270 -2.48 -26.55 -1.49
N PHE A 271 -3.51 -26.00 -0.84
CA PHE A 271 -4.59 -26.76 -0.23
C PHE A 271 -5.96 -26.19 -0.59
N ILE A 272 -6.92 -27.09 -0.76
CA ILE A 272 -8.35 -26.78 -0.75
C ILE A 272 -8.96 -27.45 0.48
N LYS A 273 -9.48 -26.64 1.42
CA LYS A 273 -9.77 -27.10 2.80
C LYS A 273 -8.55 -27.84 3.39
N GLU A 274 -8.65 -29.16 3.59
CA GLU A 274 -7.59 -30.03 4.11
C GLU A 274 -6.97 -30.94 3.03
N LYS A 275 -7.46 -30.90 1.78
CA LYS A 275 -6.89 -31.70 0.67
C LYS A 275 -5.70 -30.96 0.05
N GLY A 276 -4.56 -31.62 -0.02
CA GLY A 276 -3.38 -31.11 -0.74
C GLY A 276 -3.58 -31.18 -2.26
N LEU A 277 -3.04 -30.20 -2.98
CA LEU A 277 -3.17 -30.05 -4.44
C LEU A 277 -1.88 -30.34 -5.20
N ASP A 278 -0.84 -30.84 -4.53
CA ASP A 278 0.49 -31.06 -5.11
C ASP A 278 0.46 -31.91 -6.39
N TYR A 279 -0.42 -32.91 -6.48
CA TYR A 279 -0.59 -33.75 -7.67
C TYR A 279 -0.98 -32.95 -8.94
N TYR A 280 -1.71 -31.86 -8.77
CA TYR A 280 -2.20 -31.02 -9.86
C TYR A 280 -1.28 -29.84 -10.18
N LEU A 281 -0.27 -29.59 -9.34
CA LEU A 281 0.62 -28.45 -9.45
C LEU A 281 1.62 -28.63 -10.59
N ASN A 282 1.53 -27.75 -11.59
CA ASN A 282 2.35 -27.74 -12.81
C ASN A 282 2.37 -29.10 -13.53
N ASN A 283 1.36 -29.95 -13.30
CA ASN A 283 1.30 -31.30 -13.83
C ASN A 283 0.52 -31.33 -15.16
N TRP A 284 1.16 -30.82 -16.21
CA TRP A 284 0.59 -30.78 -17.56
C TRP A 284 0.39 -32.16 -18.19
N LEU A 285 0.97 -33.21 -17.61
CA LEU A 285 0.76 -34.59 -18.04
C LEU A 285 -0.64 -35.11 -17.72
N LEU A 286 -1.43 -34.37 -16.93
CA LEU A 286 -2.83 -34.71 -16.68
C LEU A 286 -3.72 -34.53 -17.92
N ILE A 287 -3.27 -33.73 -18.89
CA ILE A 287 -4.00 -33.48 -20.13
C ILE A 287 -3.71 -34.63 -21.09
N LYS A 288 -4.63 -35.59 -21.18
CA LYS A 288 -4.55 -36.79 -22.02
C LYS A 288 -5.86 -37.07 -22.73
#